data_AF-A0A075G8H8-F1
#
_entry.id   AF-A0A075G8H8-F1
#
_cell.length_a   1.000
_cell.length_b   1.000
_cell.length_c   1.000
_cell.angle_alpha   90.00
_cell.angle_beta   90.00
_cell.angle_gamma   90.00
#
_symmetry.space_group_name_H-M   'P 1'
#
loop_
_entity.id
_entity.type
_entity.pdbx_description
1 polymer ?
#
loop_
_entity_poly.entity_id
_entity_poly.type
_entity_poly.pdbx_seq_one_letter_code
_entity_poly.pdbx_strand_id
1 'polypeptide(L)'
;MLGYSKKELEKIAEFNSLEEKIAEKFWPGPITLILKIKDKEIQKSLDLEGKIAVRVPNNQCVLALLKECKLLVGTSANISGTATFNDPKECDKNLSGYDLLIDGGIISSQGESTIVEIENNDVKILRKGSVSEEMIKELT
;
A
#
# COMPACT_ATOMS: atom_id res chain seq x y z
N MET A 1 -2.65 1.53 -4.40
CA MET A 1 -4.04 1.55 -3.91
C MET A 1 -4.11 0.92 -2.53
N LEU A 2 -4.76 1.61 -1.59
CA LEU A 2 -5.05 1.10 -0.26
C LEU A 2 -6.48 0.56 -0.25
N GLY A 3 -6.70 -0.55 0.45
CA GLY A 3 -8.02 -1.14 0.63
C GLY A 3 -8.33 -1.36 2.10
N TYR A 4 -9.60 -1.26 2.46
CA TYR A 4 -10.06 -1.52 3.83
C TYR A 4 -9.77 -2.96 4.29
N SER A 5 -9.84 -3.92 3.37
CA SER A 5 -9.57 -5.34 3.63
C SER A 5 -9.09 -6.05 2.37
N LYS A 6 -8.51 -7.27 2.52
CA LYS A 6 -8.16 -8.15 1.39
C LYS A 6 -9.36 -8.35 0.47
N LYS A 7 -10.55 -8.57 1.03
CA LYS A 7 -11.81 -8.76 0.28
C LYS A 7 -12.18 -7.57 -0.62
N GLU A 8 -11.85 -6.35 -0.22
CA GLU A 8 -12.07 -5.17 -1.07
C GLU A 8 -11.05 -5.11 -2.21
N LEU A 9 -9.79 -5.47 -1.94
CA LEU A 9 -8.72 -5.52 -2.95
C LEU A 9 -8.92 -6.66 -3.94
N GLU A 10 -9.46 -7.79 -3.50
CA GLU A 10 -9.88 -8.90 -4.36
C GLU A 10 -10.95 -8.49 -5.37
N LYS A 11 -11.64 -7.35 -5.22
CA LYS A 11 -12.59 -6.85 -6.23
C LYS A 11 -11.90 -6.17 -7.41
N ILE A 12 -10.62 -5.81 -7.28
CA ILE A 12 -9.89 -5.01 -8.27
C ILE A 12 -8.60 -5.65 -8.77
N ALA A 13 -8.06 -6.63 -8.04
CA ALA A 13 -6.83 -7.34 -8.39
C ALA A 13 -7.01 -8.86 -8.29
N GLU A 14 -6.19 -9.59 -9.04
CA GLU A 14 -6.06 -11.05 -8.97
C GLU A 14 -4.95 -11.43 -7.97
N PHE A 15 -5.17 -12.51 -7.23
CA PHE A 15 -4.19 -13.07 -6.29
C PHE A 15 -3.90 -14.53 -6.68
N ASN A 16 -2.63 -14.90 -6.68
CA ASN A 16 -2.16 -16.28 -6.72
C ASN A 16 -1.95 -16.84 -5.30
N SER A 17 -1.68 -18.14 -5.20
CA SER A 17 -1.55 -18.83 -3.90
C SER A 17 -0.47 -18.23 -2.98
N LEU A 18 0.65 -17.73 -3.53
CA LEU A 18 1.72 -17.12 -2.72
C LEU A 18 1.35 -15.70 -2.29
N GLU A 19 0.75 -14.91 -3.17
CA GLU A 19 0.24 -13.57 -2.88
C GLU A 19 -0.84 -13.61 -1.79
N GLU A 20 -1.71 -14.63 -1.82
CA GLU A 20 -2.70 -14.87 -0.76
C GLU A 20 -2.06 -15.14 0.59
N LYS A 21 -1.06 -16.05 0.65
CA LYS A 21 -0.33 -16.36 1.89
C LYS A 21 0.38 -15.13 2.46
N ILE A 22 1.02 -14.33 1.59
CA ILE A 22 1.71 -13.10 1.99
C ILE A 22 0.70 -12.08 2.53
N ALA A 23 -0.42 -11.88 1.82
CA ALA A 23 -1.48 -11.00 2.29
C ALA A 23 -2.02 -11.45 3.65
N GLU A 24 -2.33 -12.73 3.84
CA GLU A 24 -2.84 -13.25 5.11
C GLU A 24 -1.86 -13.12 6.27
N LYS A 25 -0.56 -13.25 5.99
CA LYS A 25 0.48 -13.16 7.02
C LYS A 25 0.77 -11.71 7.43
N PHE A 26 0.81 -10.80 6.47
CA PHE A 26 1.36 -9.45 6.66
C PHE A 26 0.35 -8.32 6.55
N TRP A 27 -0.91 -8.61 6.17
CA TRP A 27 -1.99 -7.63 6.21
C TRP A 27 -2.93 -7.82 7.41
N PRO A 28 -3.40 -6.73 8.03
CA PRO A 28 -3.00 -5.33 7.81
C PRO A 28 -1.54 -5.07 8.21
N GLY A 29 -0.78 -4.35 7.38
CA GLY A 29 0.63 -4.16 7.70
C GLY A 29 1.50 -3.54 6.60
N PRO A 30 2.83 -3.66 6.72
CA PRO A 30 3.80 -2.91 5.95
C PRO A 30 4.28 -3.67 4.70
N ILE A 31 3.41 -4.40 4.01
CA ILE A 31 3.71 -4.99 2.70
C ILE A 31 2.75 -4.46 1.63
N THR A 32 3.28 -4.19 0.45
CA THR A 32 2.53 -3.82 -0.74
C THR A 32 2.78 -4.89 -1.81
N LEU A 33 1.71 -5.44 -2.37
CA LEU A 33 1.77 -6.42 -3.45
C LEU A 33 1.50 -5.75 -4.79
N ILE A 34 2.34 -6.01 -5.79
CA ILE A 34 2.05 -5.67 -7.18
C ILE A 34 1.34 -6.85 -7.81
N LEU A 35 0.07 -6.63 -8.16
CA LEU A 35 -0.83 -7.66 -8.63
C LEU A 35 -1.35 -7.33 -10.01
N LYS A 36 -1.82 -8.34 -10.75
CA LYS A 36 -2.55 -8.12 -12.00
C LYS A 36 -3.89 -7.44 -11.71
N ILE A 37 -4.16 -6.34 -12.42
CA ILE A 37 -5.42 -5.62 -12.28
C ILE A 37 -6.54 -6.31 -13.08
N LYS A 38 -7.71 -6.46 -12.47
CA LYS A 38 -8.91 -6.98 -13.14
C LYS A 38 -9.98 -5.93 -13.43
N ASP A 39 -10.01 -4.85 -12.65
CA ASP A 39 -10.95 -3.75 -12.85
C ASP A 39 -10.48 -2.86 -14.01
N LYS A 40 -11.21 -2.89 -15.13
CA LYS A 40 -10.87 -2.14 -16.35
C LYS A 40 -11.09 -0.64 -16.23
N GLU A 41 -12.05 -0.22 -15.42
CA GLU A 41 -12.32 1.20 -15.20
C GLU A 41 -11.21 1.82 -14.36
N ILE A 42 -10.77 1.14 -13.30
CA ILE A 42 -9.60 1.55 -12.52
C ILE A 42 -8.34 1.52 -13.38
N GLN A 43 -8.14 0.45 -14.17
CA GLN A 43 -7.00 0.32 -15.07
C GLN A 43 -6.89 1.52 -16.01
N LYS A 44 -8.01 1.90 -16.63
CA LYS A 44 -8.08 3.04 -17.56
C LYS A 44 -7.92 4.37 -16.83
N SER A 45 -8.58 4.55 -15.69
CA SER A 45 -8.58 5.81 -14.93
C SER A 45 -7.21 6.16 -14.34
N LEU A 46 -6.41 5.13 -14.02
CA LEU A 46 -5.07 5.29 -13.47
C LEU A 46 -3.95 5.07 -14.49
N ASP A 47 -4.31 4.89 -15.78
CA ASP A 47 -3.38 4.63 -16.89
C ASP A 47 -2.37 3.49 -16.58
N LEU A 48 -2.91 2.36 -16.09
CA LEU A 48 -2.10 1.23 -15.63
C LEU A 48 -1.82 0.21 -16.74
N GLU A 49 -0.56 -0.20 -16.84
CA GLU A 49 -0.08 -1.27 -17.73
C GLU A 49 -0.36 -2.68 -17.15
N GLY A 50 -1.63 -2.96 -16.81
CA GLY A 50 -2.08 -4.30 -16.44
C GLY A 50 -1.74 -4.76 -15.02
N LYS A 51 -0.99 -3.97 -14.24
CA LYS A 51 -0.70 -4.24 -12.83
C LYS A 51 -1.06 -3.07 -11.92
N ILE A 52 -1.32 -3.38 -10.65
CA ILE A 52 -1.65 -2.42 -9.60
C ILE A 52 -0.96 -2.80 -8.30
N ALA A 53 -0.34 -1.81 -7.64
CA ALA A 53 0.20 -1.96 -6.30
C ALA A 53 -0.93 -1.83 -5.26
N VAL A 54 -1.14 -2.84 -4.42
CA VAL A 54 -2.21 -2.88 -3.41
C VAL A 54 -1.69 -3.18 -2.00
N ARG A 55 -2.39 -2.66 -0.98
CA ARG A 55 -2.06 -2.88 0.45
C ARG A 55 -3.27 -2.66 1.35
N VAL A 56 -3.38 -3.45 2.42
CA VAL A 56 -4.23 -3.11 3.58
C VAL A 56 -3.33 -2.50 4.67
N PRO A 57 -3.45 -1.19 4.96
CA PRO A 57 -2.56 -0.53 5.91
C PRO A 57 -2.92 -0.84 7.36
N ASN A 58 -1.92 -1.00 8.23
CA ASN A 58 -2.10 -1.04 9.68
C ASN A 58 -1.98 0.37 10.30
N ASN A 59 -2.91 1.26 9.96
CA ASN A 59 -3.01 2.59 10.56
C ASN A 59 -4.48 2.91 10.81
N GLN A 60 -4.86 3.14 12.07
CA GLN A 60 -6.28 3.31 12.45
C GLN A 60 -6.93 4.53 11.80
N CYS A 61 -6.20 5.64 11.65
CA CYS A 61 -6.70 6.85 10.99
C CYS A 61 -7.01 6.57 9.51
N VAL A 62 -6.09 5.92 8.79
CA VAL A 62 -6.30 5.54 7.38
C VAL A 62 -7.41 4.49 7.24
N LEU A 63 -7.49 3.53 8.15
CA LEU A 63 -8.56 2.51 8.16
C LEU A 63 -9.94 3.12 8.42
N ALA A 64 -10.04 4.17 9.25
CA ALA A 64 -11.28 4.89 9.46
C ALA A 64 -11.78 5.55 8.16
N LEU A 65 -10.88 6.17 7.39
CA LEU A 65 -11.22 6.71 6.07
C LEU A 65 -11.61 5.60 5.08
N LEU A 66 -10.82 4.53 5.00
CA LEU A 66 -11.08 3.38 4.14
C LEU A 66 -12.39 2.65 4.49
N LYS A 67 -12.87 2.76 5.74
CA LYS A 67 -14.16 2.20 6.12
C LYS A 67 -15.30 2.85 5.31
N GLU A 68 -15.19 4.12 4.99
CA GLU A 68 -16.21 4.88 4.25
C GLU A 68 -16.03 4.73 2.73
N CYS A 69 -14.81 4.85 2.20
CA CYS A 69 -14.56 4.83 0.75
C CYS A 69 -14.16 3.45 0.17
N LYS A 70 -13.84 2.46 1.01
CA LYS A 70 -13.35 1.10 0.69
C LYS A 70 -11.98 1.03 0.02
N LEU A 71 -11.74 1.89 -0.96
CA LEU A 71 -10.51 1.98 -1.74
C LEU A 71 -10.02 3.42 -1.76
N LEU A 72 -8.71 3.60 -1.63
CA LEU A 72 -8.07 4.91 -1.68
C LEU A 72 -6.80 4.83 -2.53
N VAL A 73 -6.65 5.71 -3.50
CA VAL A 73 -5.35 5.92 -4.14
C VAL A 73 -4.49 6.75 -3.19
N GLY A 74 -3.32 6.24 -2.85
CA GLY A 74 -2.40 6.92 -1.95
C GLY A 74 -0.97 6.73 -2.40
N THR A 75 -0.25 7.83 -2.52
CA THR A 75 1.22 7.89 -2.58
C THR A 75 1.75 8.35 -1.22
N SER A 76 3.06 8.30 -1.00
CA SER A 76 3.67 8.93 0.17
C SER A 76 3.37 10.43 0.17
N ALA A 77 3.11 10.99 1.37
CA ALA A 77 2.90 12.42 1.56
C ALA A 77 4.27 13.11 1.66
N ASN A 78 4.82 13.47 0.51
CA ASN A 78 6.10 14.15 0.39
C ASN A 78 6.11 15.10 -0.80
N ILE A 79 6.99 16.11 -0.76
CA ILE A 79 7.39 16.79 -2.00
C ILE A 79 8.24 15.79 -2.79
N SER A 80 7.97 15.61 -4.08
CA SER A 80 8.72 14.67 -4.92
C SER A 80 10.23 14.84 -4.76
N GLY A 81 10.94 13.78 -4.39
CA GLY A 81 12.39 13.78 -4.13
C GLY A 81 12.82 14.13 -2.70
N THR A 82 11.87 14.41 -1.79
CA THR A 82 12.15 14.68 -0.36
C THR A 82 11.77 13.51 0.54
N ALA A 83 12.29 13.52 1.77
CA ALA A 83 11.92 12.55 2.78
C ALA A 83 10.43 12.67 3.14
N THR A 84 9.81 11.53 3.46
CA THR A 84 8.40 11.49 3.91
C THR A 84 8.28 12.14 5.29
N PHE A 85 7.26 12.97 5.46
CA PHE A 85 6.95 13.58 6.74
C PHE A 85 6.19 12.59 7.64
N ASN A 86 6.61 12.49 8.89
CA ASN A 86 5.97 11.63 9.91
C ASN A 86 5.25 12.44 10.99
N ASP A 87 5.45 13.75 11.04
CA ASP A 87 4.76 14.67 11.93
C ASP A 87 3.74 15.49 11.11
N PRO A 88 2.44 15.41 11.43
CA PRO A 88 1.41 16.21 10.79
C PRO A 88 1.68 17.72 10.78
N LYS A 89 2.38 18.24 11.81
CA LYS A 89 2.76 19.66 11.85
C LYS A 89 3.81 20.01 10.80
N GLU A 90 4.76 19.11 10.57
CA GLU A 90 5.74 19.28 9.49
C GLU A 90 5.08 19.10 8.11
N CYS A 91 4.09 18.20 7.97
CA CYS A 91 3.26 18.14 6.77
C CYS A 91 2.58 19.49 6.50
N ASP A 92 1.86 20.04 7.47
CA ASP A 92 1.11 21.29 7.34
C ASP A 92 2.01 22.48 6.98
N LYS A 93 3.20 22.53 7.57
CA LYS A 93 4.17 23.60 7.33
C LYS A 93 4.80 23.56 5.95
N ASN A 94 5.03 22.37 5.39
CA ASN A 94 5.85 22.19 4.18
C ASN A 94 5.02 21.81 2.94
N LEU A 95 3.85 21.19 3.12
CA LEU A 95 2.92 20.88 2.03
C LEU A 95 1.88 21.98 1.88
N SER A 96 1.50 22.27 0.65
CA SER A 96 0.45 23.23 0.33
C SER A 96 -0.38 22.73 -0.84
N GLY A 97 -1.54 23.33 -1.08
CA GLY A 97 -2.43 22.96 -2.18
C GLY A 97 -3.25 21.67 -1.94
N TYR A 98 -3.36 21.23 -0.69
CA TYR A 98 -4.26 20.16 -0.29
C TYR A 98 -5.60 20.73 0.19
N ASP A 99 -6.71 20.00 0.00
CA ASP A 99 -8.04 20.44 0.44
C ASP A 99 -8.29 20.16 1.94
N LEU A 100 -7.70 19.06 2.45
CA LEU A 100 -7.87 18.61 3.82
C LEU A 100 -6.59 17.93 4.34
N LEU A 101 -6.21 18.25 5.57
CA LEU A 101 -5.22 17.50 6.35
C LEU A 101 -5.93 16.74 7.47
N ILE A 102 -5.69 15.43 7.56
CA ILE A 102 -6.19 14.59 8.65
C ILE A 102 -5.03 14.30 9.59
N ASP A 103 -5.05 14.88 10.78
CA ASP A 103 -4.06 14.62 11.83
C ASP A 103 -4.36 13.29 12.54
N GLY A 104 -3.52 12.29 12.27
CA GLY A 104 -3.54 10.98 12.92
C GLY A 104 -2.46 10.79 13.98
N GLY A 105 -1.79 11.87 14.39
CA GLY A 105 -0.62 11.86 15.27
C GLY A 105 0.69 11.55 14.55
N ILE A 106 1.78 11.53 15.33
CA ILE A 106 3.13 11.25 14.83
C ILE A 106 3.26 9.77 14.49
N ILE A 107 3.74 9.49 13.27
CA ILE A 107 4.02 8.13 12.81
C ILE A 107 5.36 7.67 13.38
N SER A 108 5.33 6.71 14.30
CA SER A 108 6.52 6.14 14.95
C SER A 108 7.07 4.88 14.28
N SER A 109 6.51 4.44 13.15
CA SER A 109 6.88 3.17 12.50
C SER A 109 8.29 3.22 11.89
N GLN A 110 9.05 2.14 12.05
CA GLN A 110 10.47 2.02 11.68
C GLN A 110 10.77 1.83 10.18
N GLY A 111 9.95 2.37 9.28
CA GLY A 111 10.30 2.39 7.85
C GLY A 111 9.13 2.26 6.88
N GLU A 112 9.48 2.27 5.60
CA GLU A 112 8.53 2.17 4.50
C GLU A 112 8.01 0.74 4.32
N SER A 113 6.87 0.59 3.62
CA SER A 113 6.38 -0.74 3.26
C SER A 113 7.28 -1.42 2.24
N THR A 114 7.51 -2.72 2.43
CA THR A 114 8.17 -3.55 1.42
C THR A 114 7.25 -3.67 0.21
N ILE A 115 7.78 -3.44 -0.99
CA ILE A 115 7.03 -3.62 -2.24
C ILE A 115 7.54 -4.89 -2.91
N VAL A 116 6.61 -5.81 -3.16
CA VAL A 116 6.89 -7.13 -3.72
C VAL A 116 6.05 -7.36 -4.96
N GLU A 117 6.69 -7.90 -5.98
CA GLU A 117 6.08 -8.40 -7.20
C GLU A 117 6.37 -9.90 -7.29
N ILE A 118 5.36 -10.70 -7.63
CA ILE A 118 5.51 -12.15 -7.80
C ILE A 118 5.22 -12.51 -9.25
N GLU A 119 6.17 -13.18 -9.89
CA GLU A 119 6.00 -13.73 -11.24
C GLU A 119 6.48 -15.18 -11.26
N ASN A 120 5.62 -16.11 -11.69
CA ASN A 120 5.98 -17.53 -11.78
C ASN A 120 6.55 -18.12 -10.47
N ASN A 121 6.00 -17.73 -9.31
CA ASN A 121 6.48 -18.05 -7.95
C ASN A 121 7.86 -17.49 -7.60
N ASP A 122 8.47 -16.66 -8.46
CA ASP A 122 9.68 -15.91 -8.11
C ASP A 122 9.30 -14.61 -7.39
N VAL A 123 9.96 -14.34 -6.28
CA VAL A 123 9.69 -13.19 -5.41
C VAL A 123 10.67 -12.07 -5.73
N LYS A 124 10.16 -10.98 -6.30
CA LYS A 124 10.96 -9.80 -6.64
C LYS A 124 10.65 -8.65 -5.68
N ILE A 125 11.65 -8.25 -4.88
CA ILE A 125 11.53 -7.08 -4.00
C ILE A 125 11.91 -5.83 -4.78
N LEU A 126 10.92 -4.98 -5.07
CA LEU A 126 11.14 -3.69 -5.73
C LEU A 126 11.53 -2.59 -4.76
N ARG A 127 11.08 -2.69 -3.51
CA ARG A 127 11.50 -1.77 -2.43
C ARG A 127 11.67 -2.55 -1.13
N LYS A 128 12.84 -2.42 -0.53
CA LYS A 128 13.13 -2.95 0.80
C LYS A 128 12.43 -2.10 1.86
N GLY A 129 11.75 -2.75 2.80
CA GLY A 129 10.99 -2.12 3.86
C GLY A 129 10.96 -3.01 5.11
N SER A 130 9.93 -2.86 5.94
CA SER A 130 9.85 -3.57 7.23
C SER A 130 9.67 -5.09 7.15
N VAL A 131 9.22 -5.63 6.01
CA VAL A 131 9.12 -7.09 5.78
C VAL A 131 10.33 -7.53 4.96
N SER A 132 11.16 -8.42 5.52
CA SER A 132 12.39 -8.87 4.87
C SER A 132 12.15 -9.95 3.82
N GLU A 133 13.14 -10.18 2.95
CA GLU A 133 13.08 -11.23 1.93
C GLU A 133 12.97 -12.62 2.55
N GLU A 134 13.72 -12.83 3.64
CA GLU A 134 13.73 -14.08 4.39
C GLU A 134 12.33 -14.41 4.93
N MET A 135 11.65 -13.42 5.52
CA MET A 135 10.28 -13.58 6.01
C MET A 135 9.28 -13.97 4.91
N ILE A 136 9.51 -13.51 3.67
CA ILE A 136 8.64 -13.85 2.54
C ILE A 136 8.95 -15.26 2.02
N LYS A 137 10.24 -15.62 1.95
CA LYS A 137 10.70 -16.96 1.54
C LYS A 137 10.25 -18.07 2.47
N GLU A 138 9.95 -17.78 3.73
CA GLU A 138 9.33 -18.76 4.64
C GLU A 138 7.92 -19.20 4.20
N LEU A 139 7.28 -18.49 3.27
CA LEU A 139 5.92 -18.77 2.80
C LEU A 139 5.86 -19.47 1.43
N THR A 140 6.99 -19.54 0.71
CA THR A 140 7.10 -20.15 -0.63
C THR A 140 7.12 -21.66 -0.56
#